data_AF-A0A0S8CUR1-F1
#
_entry.id   AF-A0A0S8CUR1-F1
#
_cell.length_a   1.000
_cell.length_b   1.000
_cell.length_c   1.000
_cell.angle_alpha   90.00
_cell.angle_beta   90.00
_cell.angle_gamma   90.00
#
_symmetry.space_group_name_H-M   'P 1'
#
loop_
_entity.id
_entity.type
_entity.pdbx_description
1 polymer ?
#
loop_
_entity_poly.entity_id
_entity_poly.type
_entity_poly.pdbx_seq_one_letter_code
_entity_poly.pdbx_strand_id
1 'polypeptide(L)'
;MRLFRILLISVMALVIVSAAANAGDFGWTRNFNIQAKANPPEFRAKLAARFNLSDMQVIALRNIFASPADAYIMLRLGEIQGVLQTLTKEQGMEAIKKYRSNKCKGWDVLAESLGVEAGSEEFLALKRGHDLHTNTNSDHVASSGFDRGNASF
;
A
#
# COMPACT_ATOMS: atom_id res chain seq x y z
N MET A 1 23.87 44.20 8.16
CA MET A 1 22.60 43.55 8.56
C MET A 1 21.61 43.29 7.42
N ARG A 2 21.56 44.10 6.34
CA ARG A 2 20.62 43.86 5.22
C ARG A 2 21.01 42.67 4.32
N LEU A 3 22.31 42.49 4.05
CA LEU A 3 22.83 41.36 3.27
C LEU A 3 22.61 40.00 3.95
N PHE A 4 22.74 39.93 5.28
CA PHE A 4 22.50 38.71 6.06
C PHE A 4 21.02 38.28 6.03
N ARG A 5 20.09 39.24 5.99
CA ARG A 5 18.65 38.98 5.86
C ARG A 5 18.29 38.44 4.47
N ILE A 6 18.92 38.95 3.41
CA ILE A 6 18.71 38.47 2.04
C ILE A 6 19.26 37.05 1.87
N LEU A 7 20.44 36.77 2.45
CA LEU A 7 21.03 35.42 2.45
C LEU A 7 20.14 34.41 3.21
N LEU A 8 19.59 34.79 4.37
CA LEU A 8 18.68 33.95 5.15
C LEU A 8 17.38 33.63 4.40
N ILE A 9 16.80 34.61 3.70
CA ILE A 9 15.57 34.40 2.90
C ILE A 9 15.87 33.49 1.69
N SER A 10 17.05 33.62 1.07
CA SER A 10 17.49 32.77 -0.04
C SER A 10 17.73 31.32 0.39
N VAL A 11 18.29 31.08 1.58
CA VAL A 11 18.52 29.73 2.11
C VAL A 11 17.19 29.08 2.52
N MET A 12 16.25 29.86 3.06
CA MET A 12 14.92 29.38 3.46
C MET A 12 14.03 29.03 2.25
N ALA A 13 14.22 29.70 1.12
CA ALA A 13 13.56 29.37 -0.15
C ALA A 13 14.10 28.06 -0.79
N LEU A 14 15.34 27.66 -0.49
CA LEU A 14 15.96 26.46 -1.05
C LEU A 14 15.50 25.15 -0.37
N VAL A 15 14.81 25.23 0.78
CA VAL A 15 14.39 24.07 1.59
C VAL A 15 13.05 23.47 1.15
N ILE A 16 12.33 24.09 0.20
CA ILE A 16 10.93 23.70 -0.11
C ILE A 16 10.84 22.58 -1.18
N VAL A 17 11.93 22.19 -1.83
CA VAL A 17 11.90 21.10 -2.83
C VAL A 17 12.61 19.85 -2.32
N SER A 18 12.18 19.37 -1.16
CA SER A 18 12.20 17.93 -0.92
C SER A 18 10.98 17.36 -1.64
N ALA A 19 11.07 17.16 -2.94
CA ALA A 19 10.18 16.23 -3.61
C ALA A 19 10.49 14.87 -2.96
N ALA A 20 9.69 14.49 -1.96
CA ALA A 20 9.70 13.15 -1.42
C ALA A 20 9.55 12.23 -2.62
N ALA A 21 10.66 11.59 -3.00
CA ALA A 21 10.63 10.49 -3.94
C ALA A 21 9.77 9.43 -3.27
N ASN A 22 8.48 9.44 -3.57
CA ASN A 22 7.56 8.34 -3.28
C ASN A 22 8.00 7.18 -4.20
N ALA A 23 9.19 6.62 -3.95
CA ALA A 23 9.51 5.27 -4.37
C ALA A 23 8.43 4.41 -3.73
N GLY A 24 7.51 3.90 -4.52
CA GLY A 24 6.29 3.26 -4.03
C GLY A 24 6.65 2.22 -2.98
N ASP A 25 6.12 2.43 -1.77
CA ASP A 25 6.33 1.61 -0.56
C ASP A 25 6.02 0.12 -0.80
N PHE A 26 5.23 -0.14 -1.84
CA PHE A 26 4.93 -1.45 -2.39
C PHE A 26 5.30 -1.49 -3.88
N GLY A 27 6.51 -1.92 -4.20
CA GLY A 27 7.03 -1.98 -5.58
C GLY A 27 6.22 -2.88 -6.52
N TRP A 28 5.50 -3.86 -5.98
CA TRP A 28 4.68 -4.82 -6.73
C TRP A 28 3.35 -4.23 -7.26
N THR A 29 2.89 -3.10 -6.72
CA THR A 29 1.55 -2.53 -7.00
C THR A 29 1.31 -2.18 -8.46
N ARG A 30 2.36 -1.76 -9.17
CA ARG A 30 2.28 -1.45 -10.60
C ARG A 30 1.86 -2.68 -11.41
N ASN A 31 2.56 -3.80 -11.22
CA ASN A 31 2.27 -5.04 -11.94
C ASN A 31 0.89 -5.60 -11.54
N PHE A 32 0.56 -5.53 -10.26
CA PHE A 32 -0.74 -5.92 -9.74
C PHE A 32 -1.89 -5.16 -10.40
N ASN A 33 -1.78 -3.84 -10.52
CA ASN A 33 -2.78 -3.01 -11.19
C ASN A 33 -2.92 -3.32 -12.69
N ILE A 34 -1.81 -3.63 -13.37
CA ILE A 34 -1.83 -4.05 -14.79
C ILE A 34 -2.59 -5.36 -14.94
N GLN A 35 -2.29 -6.36 -14.12
CA GLN A 35 -2.96 -7.66 -14.14
C GLN A 35 -4.46 -7.54 -13.84
N ALA A 36 -4.83 -6.73 -12.84
CA ALA A 36 -6.22 -6.45 -12.51
C ALA A 36 -6.99 -5.81 -13.67
N LYS A 37 -6.33 -4.97 -14.46
CA LYS A 37 -6.93 -4.34 -15.66
C LYS A 37 -7.00 -5.30 -16.85
N ALA A 38 -6.04 -6.21 -16.98
CA ALA A 38 -5.98 -7.18 -18.08
C ALA A 38 -7.10 -8.22 -17.99
N ASN A 39 -7.41 -8.73 -16.79
CA ASN A 39 -8.52 -9.66 -16.57
C ASN A 39 -9.35 -9.31 -15.32
N PRO A 40 -10.27 -8.32 -15.41
CA PRO A 40 -11.05 -7.87 -14.26
C PRO A 40 -11.94 -8.94 -13.62
N PRO A 41 -12.67 -9.80 -14.37
CA PRO A 41 -13.46 -10.88 -13.78
C PRO A 41 -12.61 -11.88 -12.97
N GLU A 42 -11.49 -12.33 -13.53
CA GLU A 42 -10.59 -13.27 -12.84
C GLU A 42 -9.99 -12.64 -11.59
N PHE A 43 -9.55 -11.39 -11.67
CA PHE A 43 -9.03 -10.64 -10.52
C PHE A 43 -10.07 -10.54 -9.39
N ARG A 44 -11.32 -10.19 -9.73
CA ARG A 44 -12.41 -10.12 -8.76
C ARG A 44 -12.68 -11.46 -8.09
N ALA A 45 -12.68 -12.56 -8.85
CA ALA A 45 -12.87 -13.90 -8.32
C ALA A 45 -11.75 -14.29 -7.34
N LYS A 46 -10.49 -13.99 -7.67
CA LYS A 46 -9.35 -14.21 -6.77
C LYS A 46 -9.46 -13.40 -5.48
N LEU A 47 -9.86 -12.13 -5.57
CA LEU A 47 -10.03 -11.25 -4.41
C LEU A 47 -11.18 -11.73 -3.51
N ALA A 48 -12.31 -12.11 -4.12
CA ALA A 48 -13.45 -12.70 -3.42
C ALA A 48 -13.05 -13.95 -2.66
N ALA A 49 -12.37 -14.88 -3.33
CA ALA A 49 -11.94 -16.14 -2.73
C ALA A 49 -10.94 -15.95 -1.58
N ARG A 50 -9.95 -15.07 -1.76
CA ARG A 50 -8.89 -14.88 -0.75
C ARG A 50 -9.39 -14.23 0.54
N PHE A 51 -10.26 -13.23 0.43
CA PHE A 51 -10.75 -12.46 1.57
C PHE A 51 -12.16 -12.86 2.02
N ASN A 52 -12.71 -13.95 1.45
CA ASN A 52 -14.08 -14.41 1.69
C ASN A 52 -15.13 -13.28 1.49
N LEU A 53 -15.00 -12.53 0.40
CA LEU A 53 -15.88 -11.40 0.08
C LEU A 53 -16.98 -11.83 -0.89
N SER A 54 -18.18 -11.29 -0.70
CA SER A 54 -19.24 -11.37 -1.70
C SER A 54 -18.92 -10.53 -2.95
N ASP A 55 -19.52 -10.88 -4.08
CA ASP A 55 -19.37 -10.11 -5.33
C ASP A 55 -19.73 -8.62 -5.17
N MET A 56 -20.75 -8.32 -4.38
CA MET A 56 -21.16 -6.93 -4.10
C MET A 56 -20.09 -6.17 -3.31
N GLN A 57 -19.46 -6.81 -2.32
CA GLN A 57 -18.35 -6.21 -1.59
C GLN A 57 -17.17 -5.94 -2.51
N VAL A 58 -16.81 -6.88 -3.38
CA VAL A 58 -15.71 -6.69 -4.36
C VAL A 58 -16.02 -5.55 -5.33
N ILE A 59 -17.25 -5.42 -5.82
CA ILE A 59 -17.66 -4.31 -6.69
C ILE A 59 -17.56 -2.98 -5.94
N ALA A 60 -17.96 -2.92 -4.67
CA ALA A 60 -17.93 -1.71 -3.87
C ALA A 60 -16.49 -1.17 -3.68
N LEU A 61 -15.49 -2.06 -3.53
CA LEU A 61 -14.09 -1.67 -3.38
C LEU A 61 -13.60 -0.76 -4.52
N ARG A 62 -14.06 -1.00 -5.76
CA ARG A 62 -13.71 -0.18 -6.93
C ARG A 62 -14.11 1.29 -6.77
N ASN A 63 -15.21 1.56 -6.08
CA ASN A 63 -15.72 2.92 -5.90
C ASN A 63 -15.07 3.63 -4.70
N ILE A 64 -14.41 2.87 -3.82
CA ILE A 64 -13.81 3.37 -2.57
C ILE A 64 -12.33 3.70 -2.77
N PHE A 65 -11.60 2.81 -3.43
CA PHE A 65 -10.15 2.86 -3.56
C PHE A 65 -9.72 3.35 -4.94
N ALA A 66 -8.61 4.09 -4.98
CA ALA A 66 -8.09 4.68 -6.21
C ALA A 66 -7.53 3.63 -7.18
N SER A 67 -7.08 2.48 -6.67
CA SER A 67 -6.52 1.40 -7.47
C SER A 67 -6.87 0.03 -6.90
N PRO A 68 -6.86 -1.04 -7.73
CA PRO A 68 -6.97 -2.41 -7.25
C PRO A 68 -5.94 -2.75 -6.16
N ALA A 69 -4.70 -2.29 -6.31
CA ALA A 69 -3.65 -2.48 -5.32
C ALA A 69 -3.98 -1.81 -3.98
N ASP A 70 -4.52 -0.60 -3.99
CA ASP A 70 -4.92 0.11 -2.77
C ASP A 70 -5.99 -0.67 -2.01
N ALA A 71 -6.99 -1.20 -2.74
CA ALA A 71 -8.03 -2.04 -2.16
C ALA A 71 -7.42 -3.29 -1.51
N TYR A 72 -6.49 -3.96 -2.21
CA TYR A 72 -5.81 -5.13 -1.71
C TYR A 72 -4.99 -4.85 -0.45
N ILE A 73 -4.19 -3.77 -0.44
CA ILE A 73 -3.38 -3.39 0.73
C ILE A 73 -4.29 -3.12 1.91
N MET A 74 -5.38 -2.38 1.72
CA MET A 74 -6.33 -2.08 2.80
C MET A 74 -7.01 -3.33 3.37
N LEU A 75 -7.35 -4.30 2.52
CA LEU A 75 -7.86 -5.61 2.97
C LEU A 75 -6.80 -6.36 3.79
N ARG A 76 -5.54 -6.37 3.33
CA ARG A 76 -4.42 -7.00 4.05
C ARG A 76 -4.14 -6.33 5.39
N LEU A 77 -4.22 -4.99 5.48
CA LEU A 77 -4.06 -4.28 6.76
C LEU A 77 -5.17 -4.66 7.74
N GLY A 78 -6.41 -4.77 7.29
CA GLY A 78 -7.52 -5.27 8.12
C GLY A 78 -7.33 -6.72 8.57
N GLU A 79 -6.72 -7.56 7.73
CA GLU A 79 -6.38 -8.94 8.05
C GLU A 79 -5.23 -9.04 9.07
N ILE A 80 -4.14 -8.28 8.90
CA ILE A 80 -3.01 -8.24 9.84
C ILE A 80 -3.45 -7.75 11.21
N GLN A 81 -4.31 -6.72 11.25
CA GLN A 81 -4.83 -6.21 12.52
C GLN A 81 -5.78 -7.22 13.20
N GLY A 82 -6.37 -8.16 12.44
CA GLY A 82 -7.28 -9.20 12.95
C GLY A 82 -8.76 -8.79 12.95
N VAL A 83 -9.13 -7.69 12.31
CA VAL A 83 -10.52 -7.17 12.29
C VAL A 83 -11.29 -7.42 11.01
N LEU A 84 -10.68 -7.96 9.95
CA LEU A 84 -11.35 -8.06 8.64
C LEU A 84 -12.77 -8.66 8.69
N GLN A 85 -12.99 -9.67 9.54
CA GLN A 85 -14.29 -10.35 9.71
C GLN A 85 -15.18 -9.76 10.81
N THR A 86 -14.61 -8.96 11.72
CA THR A 86 -15.30 -8.39 12.89
C THR A 86 -15.58 -6.89 12.75
N LEU A 87 -15.13 -6.28 11.65
CA LEU A 87 -15.33 -4.87 11.33
C LEU A 87 -16.82 -4.50 11.32
N THR A 88 -17.20 -3.56 12.17
CA THR A 88 -18.49 -2.87 12.05
C THR A 88 -18.47 -1.90 10.88
N LYS A 89 -19.65 -1.46 10.43
CA LYS A 89 -19.80 -0.46 9.37
C LYS A 89 -19.04 0.83 9.70
N GLU A 90 -19.10 1.27 10.96
CA GLU A 90 -18.46 2.48 11.45
C GLU A 90 -16.94 2.38 11.37
N GLN A 91 -16.37 1.23 11.79
CA GLN A 91 -14.94 0.98 11.70
C GLN A 91 -14.45 0.93 10.26
N GLY A 92 -15.23 0.30 9.37
CA GLY A 92 -14.96 0.31 7.93
C GLY A 92 -14.97 1.72 7.34
N MET A 93 -15.94 2.56 7.72
CA MET A 93 -16.00 3.95 7.28
C MET A 93 -14.82 4.78 7.80
N GLU A 94 -14.40 4.56 9.05
CA GLU A 94 -13.23 5.23 9.63
C GLU A 94 -11.93 4.80 8.92
N ALA A 95 -11.77 3.51 8.59
CA ALA A 95 -10.65 3.02 7.80
C ALA A 95 -10.59 3.68 6.41
N ILE A 96 -11.75 3.83 5.74
CA ILE A 96 -11.85 4.53 4.45
C ILE A 96 -11.50 6.02 4.60
N LYS A 97 -11.93 6.66 5.68
CA LYS A 97 -11.60 8.07 5.96
C LYS A 97 -10.09 8.25 6.18
N LYS A 98 -9.46 7.34 6.94
CA LYS A 98 -8.00 7.31 7.13
C LYS A 98 -7.25 7.12 5.81
N TYR A 99 -7.70 6.18 4.98
CA TYR A 99 -7.15 6.00 3.62
C TYR A 99 -7.20 7.31 2.82
N ARG A 100 -8.38 7.96 2.72
CA ARG A 100 -8.53 9.21 1.96
C ARG A 100 -7.66 10.35 2.48
N SER A 101 -7.44 10.41 3.79
CA SER A 101 -6.70 11.48 4.46
C SER A 101 -5.18 11.27 4.45
N ASN A 102 -4.72 10.03 4.27
CA ASN A 102 -3.30 9.67 4.37
C ASN A 102 -2.72 9.07 3.08
N LYS A 103 -3.49 8.83 2.01
CA LYS A 103 -3.00 8.21 0.76
C LYS A 103 -1.78 8.89 0.13
N CYS A 104 -1.54 10.18 0.39
CA CYS A 104 -0.37 10.92 -0.10
C CYS A 104 0.80 10.99 0.89
N LYS A 105 0.67 10.37 2.07
CA LYS A 105 1.65 10.46 3.17
C LYS A 105 2.50 9.19 3.33
N GLY A 106 2.27 8.17 2.51
CA GLY A 106 2.93 6.87 2.60
C GLY A 106 2.08 5.80 3.28
N TRP A 107 2.44 4.54 3.07
CA TRP A 107 1.65 3.42 3.54
C TRP A 107 1.94 3.08 5.00
N ASP A 108 3.17 3.31 5.46
CA ASP A 108 3.57 3.15 6.87
C ASP A 108 2.68 3.99 7.81
N VAL A 109 2.51 5.27 7.48
CA VAL A 109 1.65 6.20 8.24
C VAL A 109 0.19 5.74 8.24
N LEU A 110 -0.29 5.20 7.12
CA LEU A 110 -1.65 4.68 7.04
C LEU A 110 -1.82 3.41 7.87
N ALA A 111 -0.85 2.48 7.81
CA ALA A 111 -0.85 1.25 8.59
C ALA A 111 -0.88 1.56 10.09
N GLU A 112 -0.01 2.45 10.57
CA GLU A 112 0.01 2.88 11.97
C GLU A 112 -1.33 3.52 12.38
N SER A 113 -1.91 4.35 11.52
CA SER A 113 -3.20 4.96 11.79
C SER A 113 -4.34 3.94 11.91
N LEU A 114 -4.18 2.75 11.32
CA LEU A 114 -5.12 1.63 11.39
C LEU A 114 -4.79 0.66 12.53
N GLY A 115 -3.72 0.91 13.29
CA GLY A 115 -3.26 0.04 14.37
C GLY A 115 -2.42 -1.15 13.92
N VAL A 116 -1.88 -1.11 12.69
CA VAL A 116 -0.88 -2.07 12.21
C VAL A 116 0.50 -1.46 12.40
N GLU A 117 1.40 -2.17 13.06
CA GLU A 117 2.77 -1.70 13.27
C GLU A 117 3.55 -1.76 11.95
N ALA A 118 4.07 -0.63 11.47
CA ALA A 118 4.82 -0.55 10.21
C ALA A 118 6.14 -1.33 10.22
N GLY A 119 6.62 -1.73 11.39
CA GLY A 119 7.79 -2.61 11.57
C GLY A 119 7.45 -4.10 11.72
N SER A 120 6.17 -4.48 11.73
CA SER A 120 5.78 -5.88 11.95
C SER A 120 6.25 -6.78 10.79
N GLU A 121 6.54 -8.04 11.10
CA GLU A 121 6.99 -9.01 10.10
C GLU A 121 5.96 -9.17 8.97
N GLU A 122 4.67 -9.18 9.31
CA GLU A 122 3.56 -9.32 8.37
C GLU A 122 3.43 -8.10 7.45
N PHE A 123 3.61 -6.89 7.99
CA PHE A 123 3.58 -5.67 7.19
C PHE A 123 4.81 -5.58 6.28
N LEU A 124 6.00 -5.92 6.76
CA LEU A 124 7.20 -6.01 5.94
C LEU A 124 7.11 -7.12 4.87
N ALA A 125 6.46 -8.25 5.17
CA ALA A 125 6.14 -9.27 4.17
C ALA A 125 5.18 -8.73 3.09
N LEU A 126 4.17 -7.96 3.48
CA LEU A 126 3.28 -7.28 2.53
C LEU A 126 4.04 -6.27 1.66
N LYS A 127 5.04 -5.56 2.21
CA LYS A 127 5.89 -4.64 1.42
C LYS A 127 6.65 -5.35 0.32
N ARG A 128 7.11 -6.57 0.60
CA ARG A 128 7.85 -7.43 -0.34
C ARG A 128 6.96 -8.04 -1.43
N GLY A 129 5.67 -8.26 -1.19
CA GLY A 129 4.82 -8.91 -2.19
C GLY A 129 3.35 -9.06 -1.81
N HIS A 130 2.59 -9.62 -2.76
CA HIS A 130 1.21 -10.04 -2.55
C HIS A 130 1.08 -11.54 -2.85
N ASP A 131 0.08 -12.18 -2.26
CA ASP A 131 -0.18 -13.62 -2.38
C ASP A 131 -1.48 -13.92 -3.14
N LEU A 132 -2.04 -12.94 -3.87
CA LEU A 132 -3.25 -13.13 -4.68
C LEU A 132 -3.12 -14.17 -5.82
N HIS A 133 -1.90 -14.61 -6.18
CA HIS A 133 -1.66 -15.51 -7.32
C HIS A 133 -1.04 -16.87 -6.94
N THR A 134 -0.92 -17.20 -5.65
CA THR A 134 -0.15 -18.37 -5.17
C THR A 134 -0.82 -19.74 -5.36
N ASN A 135 -1.63 -19.93 -6.40
CA ASN A 135 -2.21 -21.25 -6.72
C ASN A 135 -1.82 -21.80 -8.11
N THR A 136 -0.72 -21.33 -8.68
CA THR A 136 -0.04 -22.00 -9.81
C THR A 136 1.48 -21.95 -9.61
N ASN A 137 2.15 -23.08 -9.84
CA ASN A 137 3.59 -23.34 -9.65
C ASN A 137 4.54 -22.47 -10.54
N SER A 138 4.33 -21.16 -10.70
CA SER A 138 5.03 -20.37 -11.73
C SER A 138 5.65 -19.05 -11.30
N ASP A 139 5.66 -18.68 -10.01
CA ASP A 139 6.12 -17.33 -9.62
C ASP A 139 7.34 -17.30 -8.67
N HIS A 140 8.11 -18.40 -8.58
CA HIS A 140 9.37 -18.41 -7.83
C HIS A 140 10.53 -17.62 -8.46
N VAL A 141 10.31 -16.86 -9.54
CA VAL A 141 11.40 -16.20 -10.29
C VAL A 141 11.47 -14.68 -10.08
N ALA A 142 10.46 -14.01 -9.51
CA ALA A 142 10.49 -12.54 -9.44
C ALA A 142 11.13 -11.95 -8.16
N SER A 143 11.37 -12.74 -7.11
CA SER A 143 11.87 -12.23 -5.82
C SER A 143 13.37 -12.45 -5.58
N SER A 144 14.12 -13.05 -6.50
CA SER A 144 15.56 -13.33 -6.33
C SER A 144 16.49 -12.17 -6.73
N GLY A 145 15.95 -11.02 -7.12
CA GLY A 145 16.74 -9.89 -7.66
C GLY A 145 17.17 -8.81 -6.66
N PHE A 146 16.72 -8.84 -5.40
CA PHE A 146 16.94 -7.71 -4.47
C PHE A 146 18.01 -7.93 -3.39
N ASP A 147 18.55 -9.14 -3.21
CA ASP A 147 19.58 -9.44 -2.20
C ASP A 147 20.98 -9.67 -2.81
N ARG A 148 21.50 -8.68 -3.54
CA ARG A 148 22.95 -8.65 -3.80
C ARG A 148 23.49 -7.23 -3.90
N GLY A 149 24.00 -6.76 -2.76
CA GLY A 149 24.98 -5.69 -2.72
C GLY A 149 24.76 -4.74 -1.56
N ASN A 150 25.12 -5.15 -0.34
CA ASN A 150 26.06 -4.37 0.48
C ASN A 150 26.39 -5.12 1.79
N ALA A 151 27.40 -5.97 1.76
CA ALA A 151 28.11 -6.39 2.96
C ALA A 151 29.52 -6.82 2.56
N SER A 152 30.47 -5.89 2.60
CA SER A 152 31.89 -6.19 2.79
C SER A 152 32.56 -4.93 3.34
N PHE A 153 33.25 -5.13 4.47
CA PHE A 153 34.14 -4.20 5.14
C PHE A 153 35.27 -3.70 4.25
#